data_AF-A0AAU8JYH4-F1
#
_entry.id   AF-A0AAU8JYH4-F1
#
_cell.length_a   1.000
_cell.length_b   1.000
_cell.length_c   1.000
_cell.angle_alpha   90.00
_cell.angle_beta   90.00
_cell.angle_gamma   90.00
#
_symmetry.space_group_name_H-M   'P 1'
#
loop_
_entity.id
_entity.type
_entity.pdbx_description
1 polymer ?
#
loop_
_entity_poly.entity_id
_entity_poly.type
_entity_poly.pdbx_seq_one_letter_code
_entity_poly.pdbx_strand_id
1 'polypeptide(L)'
;MPKPTFKVRLWTIRENVNSGPNTYELRWRVGNNPFSKTFKTKTLADGRRAKLLTAVNEGEPFDEVTGLPMSEVRARDDVSWYVHARDYIEMKWPDAPAKTRTTLADMLATATPVLVKSRIGMAPPAEVRTALYSWAFNVNRWAEEPPAQVQRVLTWIKRQALPMSHLDDPLLMRKVLTAFTRNLDGSKSAASTVKRKRAIFHNALGFAVEARRLPHNPLHQVQWTLPATTEAVDPAVVANPKQVRKLLAAVEEQGKRGQHLKAFFGCLYHAGMRPGEAVWLRKSNCHLPPTGFGLLSLDGSRPRVGSAWTDSGTAHDERGLKWRAPEETRPIPIPPVLVALLREHIEAHGVAPDGRLFRTARGGKVQESGYGVVWKRAREKALTPDQAASPLATRPYDLRHAGVSLWLNSGVDPAECARRAGHSIAVLLRVYAKCLDGATEAANKRIAEALQEWD
;
A
#
# COMPACT_ATOMS: atom_id res chain seq x y z
N MET A 1 11.56 21.20 -25.10
CA MET A 1 10.28 20.47 -25.29
C MET A 1 10.06 20.28 -26.77
N PRO A 2 9.50 19.13 -27.21
CA PRO A 2 9.20 18.90 -28.62
C PRO A 2 8.16 19.91 -29.11
N LYS A 3 8.31 20.37 -30.35
CA LYS A 3 7.51 21.42 -30.97
C LYS A 3 6.87 20.86 -32.24
N PRO A 4 5.67 20.28 -32.13
CA PRO A 4 5.06 19.51 -33.22
C PRO A 4 4.57 20.42 -34.36
N THR A 5 4.81 20.00 -35.59
CA THR A 5 4.32 20.68 -36.81
C THR A 5 4.03 19.67 -37.91
N PHE A 6 3.05 19.99 -38.77
CA PHE A 6 2.75 19.21 -39.98
C PHE A 6 3.47 19.75 -41.22
N LYS A 7 4.20 20.87 -41.09
CA LYS A 7 4.93 21.51 -42.19
C LYS A 7 6.23 20.76 -42.46
N VAL A 8 6.16 19.71 -43.29
CA VAL A 8 7.31 18.89 -43.65
C VAL A 8 7.54 18.91 -45.16
N ARG A 9 8.79 19.14 -45.58
CA ARG A 9 9.20 19.06 -46.99
C ARG A 9 10.38 18.13 -47.14
N LEU A 10 10.21 17.06 -47.90
CA LEU A 10 11.25 16.09 -48.23
C LEU A 10 11.84 16.39 -49.61
N TRP A 11 13.16 16.48 -49.70
CA TRP A 11 13.84 16.67 -50.98
C TRP A 11 14.25 15.33 -51.63
N THR A 12 14.67 15.40 -52.88
CA THR A 12 15.33 14.29 -53.58
C THR A 12 16.71 14.04 -52.98
N ILE A 13 17.17 12.79 -53.04
CA ILE A 13 18.50 12.39 -52.56
C ILE A 13 19.55 12.98 -53.49
N ARG A 14 20.61 13.52 -52.90
CA ARG A 14 21.72 14.14 -53.61
C ARG A 14 22.98 13.29 -53.43
N GLU A 15 23.75 13.09 -54.50
CA GLU A 15 25.12 12.57 -54.37
C GLU A 15 26.05 13.66 -53.84
N ASN A 16 26.80 13.32 -52.80
CA ASN A 16 27.67 14.26 -52.11
C ASN A 16 29.09 14.12 -52.65
N VAL A 17 29.53 15.12 -53.42
CA VAL A 17 30.83 15.14 -54.09
C VAL A 17 31.97 15.56 -53.14
N ASN A 18 31.63 16.20 -52.00
CA ASN A 18 32.61 16.80 -51.09
C ASN A 18 32.95 15.94 -49.86
N SER A 19 32.19 14.87 -49.59
CA SER A 19 32.33 14.05 -48.35
C SER A 19 33.03 12.70 -48.59
N GLY A 20 33.67 12.55 -49.75
CA GLY A 20 34.25 11.30 -50.26
C GLY A 20 33.40 10.69 -51.39
N PRO A 21 34.02 9.98 -52.36
CA PRO A 21 33.29 9.36 -53.47
C PRO A 21 32.23 8.38 -52.95
N ASN A 22 31.04 8.39 -53.58
CA ASN A 22 29.92 7.45 -53.35
C ASN A 22 29.11 7.62 -52.04
N THR A 23 28.87 8.84 -51.58
CA THR A 23 27.92 9.08 -50.45
C THR A 23 26.66 9.82 -50.90
N TYR A 24 25.52 9.49 -50.27
CA TYR A 24 24.19 9.96 -50.65
C TYR A 24 23.56 10.73 -49.48
N GLU A 25 23.22 12.00 -49.72
CA GLU A 25 22.62 12.90 -48.72
C GLU A 25 21.10 12.99 -48.91
N LEU A 26 20.36 12.62 -47.85
CA LEU A 26 18.93 12.90 -47.73
C LEU A 26 18.76 14.22 -46.97
N ARG A 27 17.95 15.12 -47.51
CA ARG A 27 17.62 16.40 -46.89
C ARG A 27 16.11 16.53 -46.73
N TRP A 28 15.67 17.13 -45.63
CA TRP A 28 14.28 17.49 -45.40
C TRP A 28 14.18 18.71 -44.49
N ARG A 29 13.02 19.36 -44.45
CA ARG A 29 12.74 20.53 -43.60
C ARG A 29 11.49 20.30 -42.81
N VAL A 30 11.53 20.68 -41.54
CA VAL A 30 10.40 20.66 -40.60
C VAL A 30 10.20 22.07 -40.08
N GLY A 31 9.04 22.66 -40.36
CA GLY A 31 8.80 24.09 -40.13
C GLY A 31 9.82 24.95 -40.88
N ASN A 32 10.66 25.69 -40.15
CA ASN A 32 11.74 26.51 -40.72
C ASN A 32 13.13 25.88 -40.63
N ASN A 33 13.25 24.71 -40.01
CA ASN A 33 14.54 24.12 -39.70
C ASN A 33 14.93 23.06 -40.76
N PRO A 34 16.08 23.22 -41.45
CA PRO A 34 16.59 22.22 -42.37
C PRO A 34 17.33 21.10 -41.63
N PHE A 35 17.21 19.88 -42.14
CA PHE A 35 17.86 18.68 -41.64
C PHE A 35 18.48 17.90 -42.80
N SER A 36 19.62 17.26 -42.55
CA SER A 36 20.22 16.34 -43.50
C SER A 36 20.84 15.12 -42.83
N LYS A 37 20.95 14.02 -43.58
CA LYS A 37 21.62 12.80 -43.15
C LYS A 37 22.28 12.13 -44.34
N THR A 38 23.56 11.78 -44.19
CA THR A 38 24.37 11.13 -45.22
C THR A 38 24.37 9.61 -45.03
N PHE A 39 24.29 8.87 -46.14
CA PHE A 39 24.27 7.42 -46.21
C PHE A 39 25.34 6.90 -47.18
N LYS A 40 25.80 5.66 -46.95
CA LYS A 40 26.83 5.01 -47.79
C LYS A 40 26.29 4.52 -49.14
N THR A 41 24.98 4.29 -49.27
CA THR A 41 24.36 3.82 -50.51
C THR A 41 23.06 4.56 -50.77
N LYS A 42 22.69 4.70 -52.06
CA LYS A 42 21.44 5.32 -52.49
C LYS A 42 20.23 4.60 -51.88
N THR A 43 20.26 3.27 -51.88
CA THR A 43 19.19 2.41 -51.34
C THR A 43 18.91 2.69 -49.86
N LEU A 44 19.94 2.93 -49.04
CA LEU A 44 19.75 3.27 -47.62
C LEU A 44 19.13 4.67 -47.44
N ALA A 45 19.55 5.64 -48.26
CA ALA A 45 18.96 6.98 -48.27
C ALA A 45 17.49 6.95 -48.75
N ASP A 46 17.19 6.19 -49.80
CA ASP A 46 15.83 5.98 -50.32
C ASP A 46 14.94 5.27 -49.30
N GLY A 47 15.45 4.22 -48.64
CA GLY A 47 14.74 3.53 -47.57
C GLY A 47 14.39 4.46 -46.41
N ARG A 48 15.29 5.38 -46.00
CA ARG A 48 14.98 6.38 -44.98
C ARG A 48 13.99 7.42 -45.48
N ARG A 49 14.14 7.90 -46.72
CA ARG A 49 13.22 8.87 -47.34
C ARG A 49 11.81 8.32 -47.39
N ALA A 50 11.65 7.05 -47.77
CA ALA A 50 10.36 6.37 -47.82
C ALA A 50 9.69 6.34 -46.43
N LYS A 51 10.42 5.99 -45.37
CA LYS A 51 9.89 6.00 -43.99
C LYS A 51 9.39 7.38 -43.56
N LEU A 52 10.16 8.43 -43.83
CA LEU A 52 9.73 9.80 -43.51
C LEU A 52 8.52 10.23 -44.35
N LEU A 53 8.44 9.81 -45.61
CA LEU A 53 7.29 10.09 -46.47
C LEU A 53 6.04 9.35 -45.99
N THR A 54 6.16 8.11 -45.53
CA THR A 54 5.06 7.36 -44.90
C THR A 54 4.51 8.10 -43.69
N ALA A 55 5.37 8.56 -42.77
CA ALA A 55 4.93 9.33 -41.61
C ALA A 55 4.20 10.63 -41.99
N VAL A 56 4.64 11.32 -43.05
CA VAL A 56 3.92 12.48 -43.59
C VAL A 56 2.56 12.09 -44.15
N ASN A 57 2.48 11.00 -44.92
CA ASN A 57 1.24 10.52 -45.53
C ASN A 57 0.21 10.01 -44.50
N GLU A 58 0.68 9.46 -43.38
CA GLU A 58 -0.15 9.04 -42.25
C GLU A 58 -0.63 10.22 -41.39
N GLY A 59 -0.25 11.46 -41.75
CA GLY A 59 -0.65 12.66 -41.01
C GLY A 59 0.04 12.75 -39.65
N GLU A 60 1.25 12.22 -39.51
CA GLU A 60 2.01 12.29 -38.26
C GLU A 60 2.71 13.66 -38.12
N PRO A 61 2.60 14.36 -36.98
CA PRO A 61 3.37 15.58 -36.75
C PRO A 61 4.86 15.27 -36.57
N PHE A 62 5.72 16.19 -37.01
CA PHE A 62 7.17 16.14 -36.82
C PHE A 62 7.61 17.17 -35.79
N ASP A 63 8.72 16.92 -35.10
CA ASP A 63 9.29 17.85 -34.14
C ASP A 63 10.22 18.87 -34.84
N GLU A 64 9.95 20.18 -34.69
CA GLU A 64 10.78 21.25 -35.28
C GLU A 64 12.23 21.24 -34.75
N VAL A 65 12.48 20.70 -33.56
CA VAL A 65 13.82 20.70 -32.94
C VAL A 65 14.71 19.60 -33.52
N THR A 66 14.18 18.38 -33.62
CA THR A 66 14.94 17.20 -34.05
C THR A 66 14.76 16.84 -35.51
N GLY A 67 13.71 17.34 -36.16
CA GLY A 67 13.37 17.04 -37.54
C GLY A 67 12.77 15.65 -37.74
N LEU A 68 12.43 14.94 -36.68
CA LEU A 68 11.94 13.56 -36.75
C LEU A 68 10.41 13.50 -36.57
N PRO A 69 9.75 12.44 -37.09
CA PRO A 69 8.38 12.13 -36.71
C PRO A 69 8.24 12.05 -35.18
N MET A 70 7.14 12.54 -34.61
CA MET A 70 6.92 12.52 -33.17
C MET A 70 6.92 11.10 -32.58
N SER A 71 6.57 10.07 -33.34
CA SER A 71 6.66 8.65 -33.02
C SER A 71 8.12 8.22 -32.83
N GLU A 72 9.03 8.68 -33.70
CA GLU A 72 10.47 8.44 -33.58
C GLU A 72 11.09 9.23 -32.42
N VAL A 73 10.64 10.47 -32.19
CA VAL A 73 11.08 11.24 -31.01
C VAL A 73 10.67 10.56 -29.72
N ARG A 74 9.42 10.08 -29.64
CA ARG A 74 8.91 9.30 -28.50
C ARG A 74 9.67 7.99 -28.31
N ALA A 75 9.97 7.27 -29.38
CA ALA A 75 10.74 6.03 -29.33
C ALA A 75 12.20 6.25 -28.91
N ARG A 76 12.81 7.37 -29.35
CA ARG A 76 14.18 7.74 -28.96
C ARG A 76 14.27 8.07 -27.47
N ASP A 77 13.28 8.79 -26.96
CA ASP A 77 13.23 9.26 -25.57
C ASP A 77 12.49 8.26 -24.65
N ASP A 78 12.26 7.02 -25.11
CA ASP A 78 11.50 6.00 -24.41
C ASP A 78 12.30 5.47 -23.20
N VAL A 79 11.76 5.73 -22.02
CA VAL A 79 12.36 5.29 -20.75
C VAL A 79 12.03 3.83 -20.48
N SER A 80 12.93 3.10 -19.83
CA SER A 80 12.60 1.74 -19.39
C SER A 80 11.61 1.74 -18.23
N TRP A 81 10.85 0.65 -18.10
CA TRP A 81 9.99 0.40 -16.94
C TRP A 81 10.74 0.57 -15.62
N TYR A 82 12.02 0.15 -15.55
CA TYR A 82 12.82 0.30 -14.33
C TYR A 82 13.02 1.77 -13.96
N VAL A 83 13.32 2.63 -14.94
CA VAL A 83 13.42 4.08 -14.72
C VAL A 83 12.07 4.65 -14.32
N HIS A 84 11.01 4.33 -15.08
CA HIS A 84 9.65 4.79 -14.77
C HIS A 84 9.19 4.41 -13.36
N ALA A 85 9.46 3.16 -12.93
CA ALA A 85 9.14 2.67 -11.60
C ALA A 85 9.88 3.42 -10.48
N ARG A 86 11.13 3.82 -10.74
CA ARG A 86 11.90 4.66 -9.82
C ARG A 86 11.33 6.08 -9.72
N ASP A 87 11.02 6.71 -10.85
CA ASP A 87 10.41 8.05 -10.84
C ASP A 87 9.04 8.04 -10.15
N TYR A 88 8.23 7.01 -10.37
CA TYR A 88 6.93 6.86 -9.73
C TYR A 88 7.05 6.75 -8.21
N ILE A 89 7.97 5.93 -7.71
CA ILE A 89 8.13 5.76 -6.27
C ILE A 89 8.76 6.99 -5.62
N GLU A 90 9.70 7.65 -6.29
CA GLU A 90 10.29 8.93 -5.85
C GLU A 90 9.22 10.01 -5.73
N MET A 91 8.38 10.18 -6.75
CA MET A 91 7.26 11.13 -6.72
C MET A 91 6.29 10.84 -5.57
N LYS A 92 6.02 9.57 -5.26
CA LYS A 92 5.12 9.21 -4.15
C LYS A 92 5.79 9.26 -2.78
N TRP A 93 7.12 9.23 -2.70
CA TRP A 93 7.83 8.97 -1.44
C TRP A 93 7.61 10.03 -0.34
N PRO A 94 7.69 11.34 -0.64
CA PRO A 94 7.58 12.39 0.38
C PRO A 94 6.26 12.31 1.17
N ASP A 95 5.16 12.13 0.47
CA ASP A 95 3.81 12.13 1.07
C ASP A 95 3.31 10.73 1.47
N ALA A 96 4.02 9.67 1.09
CA ALA A 96 3.63 8.31 1.42
C ALA A 96 4.04 7.96 2.85
N PRO A 97 3.10 7.52 3.73
CA PRO A 97 3.46 6.92 5.00
C PRO A 97 4.36 5.68 4.80
N ALA A 98 5.17 5.33 5.80
CA ALA A 98 6.13 4.22 5.69
C ALA A 98 5.45 2.93 5.22
N LYS A 99 4.25 2.64 5.75
CA LYS A 99 3.52 1.43 5.33
C LYS A 99 3.12 1.48 3.86
N THR A 100 2.73 2.65 3.35
CA THR A 100 2.43 2.83 1.93
C THR A 100 3.68 2.60 1.09
N ARG A 101 4.84 3.14 1.49
CA ARG A 101 6.13 2.90 0.82
C ARG A 101 6.45 1.41 0.67
N THR A 102 6.26 0.61 1.73
CA THR A 102 6.42 -0.86 1.64
C THR A 102 5.49 -1.49 0.60
N THR A 103 4.25 -1.02 0.48
CA THR A 103 3.29 -1.60 -0.47
C THR A 103 3.57 -1.17 -1.91
N LEU A 104 4.08 0.06 -2.12
CA LEU A 104 4.56 0.51 -3.43
C LEU A 104 5.71 -0.37 -3.89
N ALA A 105 6.73 -0.53 -3.03
CA ALA A 105 7.89 -1.35 -3.31
C ALA A 105 7.54 -2.83 -3.53
N ASP A 106 6.60 -3.41 -2.75
CA ASP A 106 6.12 -4.78 -2.93
C ASP A 106 5.49 -4.97 -4.32
N MET A 107 4.65 -4.03 -4.75
CA MET A 107 4.05 -4.07 -6.10
C MET A 107 5.14 -3.98 -7.17
N LEU A 108 5.99 -2.96 -7.12
CA LEU A 108 7.03 -2.72 -8.13
C LEU A 108 8.02 -3.89 -8.22
N ALA A 109 8.43 -4.44 -7.08
CA ALA A 109 9.32 -5.61 -7.02
C ALA A 109 8.64 -6.89 -7.54
N THR A 110 7.30 -6.97 -7.53
CA THR A 110 6.55 -8.10 -8.11
C THR A 110 6.36 -7.93 -9.62
N ALA A 111 6.10 -6.71 -10.10
CA ALA A 111 5.85 -6.44 -11.52
C ALA A 111 7.15 -6.48 -12.37
N THR A 112 8.23 -5.91 -11.84
CA THR A 112 9.48 -5.69 -12.60
C THR A 112 10.10 -6.97 -13.21
N PRO A 113 10.14 -8.13 -12.53
CA PRO A 113 10.67 -9.38 -13.13
C PRO A 113 9.83 -9.94 -14.29
N VAL A 114 8.62 -9.43 -14.49
CA VAL A 114 7.76 -9.75 -15.65
C VAL A 114 8.03 -8.79 -16.80
N LEU A 115 8.47 -7.57 -16.50
CA LEU A 115 8.67 -6.48 -17.45
C LEU A 115 10.14 -6.39 -17.91
N VAL A 116 10.69 -7.54 -18.29
CA VAL A 116 12.05 -7.70 -18.84
C VAL A 116 12.00 -8.35 -20.21
N LYS A 117 12.96 -8.00 -21.08
CA LYS A 117 13.12 -8.53 -22.44
C LYS A 117 13.33 -10.05 -22.45
N SER A 118 14.15 -10.55 -21.53
CA SER A 118 14.43 -11.97 -21.35
C SER A 118 14.65 -12.30 -19.88
N ARG A 119 14.29 -13.52 -19.47
CA ARG A 119 14.59 -14.08 -18.14
C ARG A 119 15.87 -14.93 -18.11
N ILE A 120 16.51 -15.14 -19.26
CA ILE A 120 17.77 -15.89 -19.33
C ILE A 120 18.85 -15.10 -18.58
N GLY A 121 19.50 -15.76 -17.62
CA GLY A 121 20.50 -15.14 -16.75
C GLY A 121 19.92 -14.26 -15.64
N MET A 122 18.61 -14.31 -15.40
CA MET A 122 18.00 -13.68 -14.22
C MET A 122 18.40 -14.44 -12.95
N ALA A 123 18.79 -13.71 -11.91
CA ALA A 123 19.08 -14.30 -10.60
C ALA A 123 17.83 -14.99 -9.99
N PRO A 124 18.01 -15.85 -8.96
CA PRO A 124 16.89 -16.51 -8.30
C PRO A 124 15.82 -15.53 -7.80
N PRO A 125 14.53 -15.92 -7.79
CA PRO A 125 13.42 -15.02 -7.44
C PRO A 125 13.57 -14.29 -6.10
N ALA A 126 14.11 -14.97 -5.07
CA ALA A 126 14.34 -14.39 -3.75
C ALA A 126 15.41 -13.26 -3.78
N GLU A 127 16.48 -13.45 -4.55
CA GLU A 127 17.53 -12.43 -4.72
C GLU A 127 17.02 -11.23 -5.50
N VAL A 128 16.30 -11.47 -6.61
CA VAL A 128 15.65 -10.42 -7.41
C VAL A 128 14.67 -9.63 -6.55
N ARG A 129 13.83 -10.32 -5.77
CA ARG A 129 12.88 -9.67 -4.86
C ARG A 129 13.59 -8.80 -3.83
N THR A 130 14.68 -9.30 -3.24
CA THR A 130 15.46 -8.59 -2.22
C THR A 130 16.12 -7.35 -2.81
N ALA A 131 16.76 -7.47 -3.96
CA ALA A 131 17.39 -6.36 -4.66
C ALA A 131 16.37 -5.27 -5.05
N LEU A 132 15.22 -5.66 -5.61
CA LEU A 132 14.22 -4.69 -6.04
C LEU A 132 13.52 -4.01 -4.87
N TYR A 133 13.10 -4.77 -3.86
CA TYR A 133 12.30 -4.24 -2.76
C TYR A 133 13.09 -3.47 -1.74
N SER A 134 14.23 -4.02 -1.33
CA SER A 134 15.01 -3.45 -0.23
C SER A 134 15.97 -2.37 -0.71
N TRP A 135 16.22 -2.26 -2.02
CA TRP A 135 17.19 -1.30 -2.59
C TRP A 135 16.60 -0.47 -3.74
N ALA A 136 16.22 -1.08 -4.86
CA ALA A 136 15.78 -0.29 -6.03
C ALA A 136 14.56 0.59 -5.74
N PHE A 137 13.60 0.07 -4.98
CA PHE A 137 12.33 0.72 -4.64
C PHE A 137 12.27 1.12 -3.17
N ASN A 138 13.42 1.40 -2.56
CA ASN A 138 13.51 2.05 -1.26
C ASN A 138 14.37 3.32 -1.39
N VAL A 139 13.70 4.48 -1.49
CA VAL A 139 14.37 5.77 -1.76
C VAL A 139 15.34 6.14 -0.64
N ASN A 140 15.06 5.75 0.61
CA ASN A 140 15.96 6.01 1.74
C ASN A 140 17.35 5.38 1.57
N ARG A 141 17.47 4.33 0.74
CA ARG A 141 18.73 3.62 0.49
C ARG A 141 19.41 4.02 -0.82
N TRP A 142 18.87 5.00 -1.55
CA TRP A 142 19.47 5.41 -2.83
C TRP A 142 20.80 6.14 -2.67
N ALA A 143 21.07 6.70 -1.49
CA ALA A 143 22.37 7.27 -1.13
C ALA A 143 23.36 6.21 -0.58
N GLU A 144 22.90 4.99 -0.28
CA GLU A 144 23.76 3.90 0.21
C GLU A 144 24.36 3.11 -0.96
N GLU A 145 25.57 2.59 -0.79
CA GLU A 145 26.16 1.66 -1.74
C GLU A 145 25.57 0.24 -1.55
N PRO A 146 24.94 -0.35 -2.58
CA PRO A 146 24.38 -1.69 -2.48
C PRO A 146 25.48 -2.76 -2.41
N PRO A 147 25.28 -3.85 -1.64
CA PRO A 147 26.16 -5.01 -1.68
C PRO A 147 26.37 -5.51 -3.11
N ALA A 148 27.58 -6.00 -3.43
CA ALA A 148 27.95 -6.40 -4.79
C ALA A 148 26.95 -7.36 -5.47
N GLN A 149 26.39 -8.30 -4.71
CA GLN A 149 25.34 -9.21 -5.18
C GLN A 149 24.07 -8.45 -5.63
N VAL A 150 23.62 -7.49 -4.83
CA VAL A 150 22.46 -6.64 -5.14
C VAL A 150 22.77 -5.77 -6.36
N GLN A 151 23.93 -5.14 -6.41
CA GLN A 151 24.35 -4.29 -7.52
C GLN A 151 24.34 -5.05 -8.86
N ARG A 152 24.84 -6.29 -8.87
CA ARG A 152 24.83 -7.18 -10.05
C ARG A 152 23.40 -7.45 -10.53
N VAL A 153 22.48 -7.77 -9.61
CA VAL A 153 21.07 -8.02 -9.93
C VAL A 153 20.40 -6.76 -10.49
N LEU A 154 20.60 -5.61 -9.86
CA LEU A 154 20.01 -4.34 -10.31
C LEU A 154 20.56 -3.89 -11.67
N THR A 155 21.84 -4.09 -11.91
CA THR A 155 22.48 -3.80 -13.22
C THR A 155 21.88 -4.67 -14.31
N TRP A 156 21.67 -5.96 -14.03
CA TRP A 156 21.01 -6.87 -14.97
C TRP A 156 19.56 -6.44 -15.25
N ILE A 157 18.79 -6.11 -14.20
CA ILE A 157 17.39 -5.66 -14.35
C ILE A 157 17.33 -4.37 -15.17
N LYS A 158 18.16 -3.37 -14.87
CA LYS A 158 18.17 -2.08 -15.58
C LYS A 158 18.40 -2.28 -17.08
N ARG A 159 19.30 -3.19 -17.47
CA ARG A 159 19.60 -3.52 -18.87
C ARG A 159 18.47 -4.28 -19.56
N GLN A 160 17.81 -5.18 -18.83
CA GLN A 160 16.78 -6.06 -19.37
C GLN A 160 15.37 -5.46 -19.31
N ALA A 161 15.14 -4.39 -18.54
CA ALA A 161 13.83 -3.76 -18.42
C ALA A 161 13.26 -3.36 -19.79
N LEU A 162 11.98 -3.66 -20.00
CA LEU A 162 11.27 -3.27 -21.22
C LEU A 162 11.13 -1.75 -21.30
N PRO A 163 11.18 -1.16 -22.51
CA PRO A 163 10.84 0.24 -22.72
C PRO A 163 9.33 0.47 -22.46
N MET A 164 8.93 1.68 -22.04
CA MET A 164 7.55 1.96 -21.66
C MET A 164 6.58 1.80 -22.84
N SER A 165 6.98 2.08 -24.07
CA SER A 165 6.14 1.85 -25.26
C SER A 165 5.66 0.40 -25.40
N HIS A 166 6.44 -0.59 -24.93
CA HIS A 166 6.07 -2.01 -24.99
C HIS A 166 4.97 -2.39 -23.99
N LEU A 167 4.67 -1.53 -23.01
CA LEU A 167 3.65 -1.82 -22.00
C LEU A 167 2.22 -1.60 -22.52
N ASP A 168 2.04 -1.05 -23.72
CA ASP A 168 0.74 -0.96 -24.39
C ASP A 168 0.23 -2.30 -24.96
N ASP A 169 0.85 -3.43 -24.56
CA ASP A 169 0.39 -4.80 -24.88
C ASP A 169 -0.52 -5.36 -23.76
N PRO A 170 -1.83 -5.60 -24.02
CA PRO A 170 -2.75 -6.19 -23.07
C PRO A 170 -2.34 -7.59 -22.59
N LEU A 171 -1.63 -8.39 -23.40
CA LEU A 171 -1.15 -9.71 -23.03
C LEU A 171 0.01 -9.61 -22.03
N LEU A 172 0.90 -8.63 -22.20
CA LEU A 172 1.93 -8.33 -21.22
C LEU A 172 1.32 -7.86 -19.89
N MET A 173 0.32 -6.99 -19.94
CA MET A 173 -0.42 -6.55 -18.74
C MET A 173 -1.09 -7.72 -18.02
N ARG A 174 -1.72 -8.65 -18.76
CA ARG A 174 -2.27 -9.89 -18.20
C ARG A 174 -1.20 -10.73 -17.49
N LYS A 175 0.01 -10.84 -18.04
CA LYS A 175 1.13 -11.55 -17.37
C LYS A 175 1.50 -10.90 -16.04
N VAL A 176 1.52 -9.57 -15.97
CA VAL A 176 1.78 -8.83 -14.71
C VAL A 176 0.67 -9.09 -13.69
N LEU A 177 -0.60 -9.01 -14.10
CA LEU A 177 -1.74 -9.30 -13.21
C LEU A 177 -1.70 -10.75 -12.70
N THR A 178 -1.33 -11.72 -13.54
CA THR A 178 -1.15 -13.11 -13.14
C THR A 178 -0.04 -13.26 -12.10
N ALA A 179 1.09 -12.54 -12.26
CA ALA A 179 2.16 -12.55 -11.27
C ALA A 179 1.71 -11.99 -9.90
N PHE A 180 0.75 -11.06 -9.87
CA PHE A 180 0.19 -10.58 -8.59
C PHE A 180 -0.64 -11.64 -7.85
N THR A 181 -1.08 -12.71 -8.52
CA THR A 181 -1.86 -13.81 -7.91
C THR A 181 -1.01 -14.89 -7.26
N ARG A 182 0.33 -14.74 -7.26
CA ARG A 182 1.28 -15.72 -6.76
C ARG A 182 2.23 -15.10 -5.74
N ASN A 183 2.51 -15.85 -4.68
CA ASN A 183 3.56 -15.57 -3.72
C ASN A 183 4.93 -16.04 -4.28
N LEU A 184 6.02 -15.69 -3.60
CA LEU A 184 7.38 -16.07 -4.03
C LEU A 184 7.60 -17.58 -4.04
N ASP A 185 6.89 -18.32 -3.19
CA ASP A 185 6.89 -19.78 -3.10
C ASP A 185 5.96 -20.46 -4.12
N GLY A 186 5.29 -19.68 -4.99
CA GLY A 186 4.34 -20.17 -5.99
C GLY A 186 2.92 -20.42 -5.47
N SER A 187 2.67 -20.28 -4.17
CA SER A 187 1.31 -20.39 -3.60
C SER A 187 0.42 -19.21 -4.03
N LYS A 188 -0.91 -19.37 -3.91
CA LYS A 188 -1.87 -18.31 -4.27
C LYS A 188 -1.75 -17.14 -3.29
N SER A 189 -1.66 -15.91 -3.82
CA SER A 189 -1.75 -14.70 -3.00
C SER A 189 -3.18 -14.46 -2.51
N ALA A 190 -3.30 -13.90 -1.31
CA ALA A 190 -4.59 -13.47 -0.78
C ALA A 190 -5.25 -12.44 -1.70
N ALA A 191 -6.57 -12.54 -1.90
CA ALA A 191 -7.35 -11.66 -2.77
C ALA A 191 -7.13 -10.16 -2.50
N SER A 192 -7.02 -9.78 -1.22
CA SER A 192 -6.74 -8.40 -0.80
C SER A 192 -5.36 -7.90 -1.24
N THR A 193 -4.35 -8.77 -1.25
CA THR A 193 -3.01 -8.46 -1.78
C THR A 193 -3.06 -8.25 -3.29
N VAL A 194 -3.79 -9.09 -4.02
CA VAL A 194 -3.97 -8.94 -5.47
C VAL A 194 -4.66 -7.63 -5.82
N LYS A 195 -5.78 -7.31 -5.14
CA LYS A 195 -6.53 -6.05 -5.29
C LYS A 195 -5.63 -4.83 -5.05
N ARG A 196 -4.80 -4.87 -3.98
CA ARG A 196 -3.84 -3.81 -3.66
C ARG A 196 -2.77 -3.65 -4.74
N LYS A 197 -2.10 -4.73 -5.15
CA LYS A 197 -1.05 -4.67 -6.19
C LYS A 197 -1.60 -4.14 -7.51
N ARG A 198 -2.78 -4.59 -7.94
CA ARG A 198 -3.46 -4.07 -9.14
C ARG A 198 -3.75 -2.58 -9.04
N ALA A 199 -4.27 -2.10 -7.91
CA ALA A 199 -4.57 -0.68 -7.72
C ALA A 199 -3.30 0.19 -7.80
N ILE A 200 -2.22 -0.23 -7.15
CA ILE A 200 -0.94 0.51 -7.21
C ILE A 200 -0.37 0.47 -8.63
N PHE A 201 -0.45 -0.67 -9.33
CA PHE A 201 0.03 -0.80 -10.70
C PHE A 201 -0.77 0.08 -11.68
N HIS A 202 -2.08 0.16 -11.49
CA HIS A 202 -2.94 1.09 -12.23
C HIS A 202 -2.50 2.54 -12.04
N ASN A 203 -2.19 2.96 -10.82
CA ASN A 203 -1.68 4.31 -10.55
C ASN A 203 -0.29 4.55 -11.17
N ALA A 204 0.60 3.56 -11.15
CA ALA A 204 1.91 3.67 -11.80
C ALA A 204 1.77 3.90 -13.31
N LEU A 205 0.90 3.14 -13.97
CA LEU A 205 0.59 3.35 -15.39
C LEU A 205 -0.17 4.66 -15.64
N GLY A 206 -1.00 5.12 -14.70
CA GLY A 206 -1.61 6.45 -14.76
C GLY A 206 -0.56 7.57 -14.75
N PHE A 207 0.45 7.44 -13.89
CA PHE A 207 1.60 8.35 -13.90
C PHE A 207 2.40 8.27 -15.21
N ALA A 208 2.45 7.10 -15.87
CA ALA A 208 3.08 7.00 -17.19
C ALA A 208 2.34 7.84 -18.25
N VAL A 209 1.01 7.90 -18.17
CA VAL A 209 0.19 8.75 -19.05
C VAL A 209 0.43 10.23 -18.75
N GLU A 210 0.43 10.62 -17.48
CA GLU A 210 0.74 11.98 -17.04
C GLU A 210 2.13 12.45 -17.51
N ALA A 211 3.12 11.56 -17.37
CA ALA A 211 4.49 11.78 -17.85
C ALA A 211 4.64 11.63 -19.38
N ARG A 212 3.55 11.44 -20.12
CA ARG A 212 3.50 11.25 -21.60
C ARG A 212 4.38 10.11 -22.12
N ARG A 213 4.61 9.08 -21.29
CA ARG A 213 5.34 7.84 -21.62
C ARG A 213 4.42 6.79 -22.24
N LEU A 214 3.12 6.88 -21.94
CA LEU A 214 2.06 6.07 -22.55
C LEU A 214 0.92 6.99 -23.03
N PRO A 215 0.22 6.64 -24.11
CA PRO A 215 -0.94 7.40 -24.59
C PRO A 215 -2.18 7.22 -23.70
N HIS A 216 -2.36 6.04 -23.12
CA HIS A 216 -3.47 5.70 -22.21
C HIS A 216 -3.01 4.60 -21.23
N ASN A 217 -3.88 4.25 -20.27
CA ASN A 217 -3.59 3.17 -19.33
C ASN A 217 -4.01 1.80 -19.91
N PRO A 218 -3.05 0.91 -20.24
CA PRO A 218 -3.35 -0.34 -20.97
C PRO A 218 -4.13 -1.36 -20.12
N LEU A 219 -4.20 -1.19 -18.79
CA LEU A 219 -4.98 -2.08 -17.93
C LEU A 219 -6.49 -2.07 -18.22
N HIS A 220 -7.01 -0.99 -18.83
CA HIS A 220 -8.43 -0.92 -19.20
C HIS A 220 -8.80 -1.88 -20.32
N GLN A 221 -7.82 -2.31 -21.12
CA GLN A 221 -8.03 -3.25 -22.23
C GLN A 221 -7.98 -4.72 -21.78
N VAL A 222 -7.58 -4.99 -20.53
CA VAL A 222 -7.41 -6.36 -20.04
C VAL A 222 -8.70 -6.85 -19.38
N GLN A 223 -9.39 -7.77 -20.05
CA GLN A 223 -10.51 -8.51 -19.45
C GLN A 223 -10.00 -9.47 -18.38
N TRP A 224 -10.05 -9.05 -17.11
CA TRP A 224 -9.51 -9.81 -15.98
C TRP A 224 -10.38 -9.65 -14.73
N THR A 225 -10.71 -10.78 -14.10
CA THR A 225 -11.58 -10.82 -12.92
C THR A 225 -10.77 -10.71 -11.64
N LEU A 226 -11.09 -9.71 -10.83
CA LEU A 226 -10.54 -9.56 -9.48
C LEU A 226 -11.03 -10.71 -8.59
N PRO A 227 -10.14 -11.38 -7.83
CA PRO A 227 -10.56 -12.34 -6.82
C PRO A 227 -11.48 -11.66 -5.80
N ALA A 228 -12.58 -12.34 -5.44
CA ALA A 228 -13.51 -11.84 -4.45
C ALA A 228 -12.81 -11.65 -3.10
N THR A 229 -13.10 -10.52 -2.45
CA THR A 229 -12.61 -10.21 -1.10
C THR A 229 -13.78 -10.12 -0.15
N THR A 230 -13.76 -10.90 0.93
CA THR A 230 -14.69 -10.70 2.05
C THR A 230 -14.19 -9.53 2.89
N GLU A 231 -14.89 -8.39 2.82
CA GLU A 231 -14.59 -7.23 3.66
C GLU A 231 -15.32 -7.27 5.01
N ALA A 232 -16.36 -8.11 5.12
CA ALA A 232 -17.11 -8.32 6.34
C ALA A 232 -16.32 -9.16 7.36
N VAL A 233 -16.47 -8.80 8.63
CA VAL A 233 -16.01 -9.58 9.79
C VAL A 233 -16.74 -10.90 9.78
N ASP A 234 -15.98 -11.97 9.97
CA ASP A 234 -16.53 -13.29 10.25
C ASP A 234 -16.99 -13.33 11.71
N PRO A 235 -18.29 -13.56 12.00
CA PRO A 235 -18.79 -13.67 13.37
C PRO A 235 -18.04 -14.71 14.21
N ALA A 236 -17.44 -15.74 13.60
CA ALA A 236 -16.67 -16.76 14.31
C ALA A 236 -15.43 -16.22 15.05
N VAL A 237 -14.92 -15.03 14.70
CA VAL A 237 -13.77 -14.42 15.39
C VAL A 237 -14.18 -13.61 16.64
N VAL A 238 -15.47 -13.29 16.78
CA VAL A 238 -16.02 -12.36 17.76
C VAL A 238 -16.19 -13.05 19.12
N ALA A 239 -15.34 -12.70 20.09
CA ALA A 239 -15.47 -13.19 21.45
C ALA A 239 -16.53 -12.41 22.26
N ASN A 240 -17.36 -13.12 23.01
CA ASN A 240 -18.36 -12.50 23.88
C ASN A 240 -17.71 -11.92 25.17
N PRO A 241 -18.43 -11.08 25.94
CA PRO A 241 -17.86 -10.45 27.13
C PRO A 241 -17.34 -11.43 28.20
N LYS A 242 -17.95 -12.62 28.35
CA LYS A 242 -17.49 -13.65 29.30
C LYS A 242 -16.14 -14.23 28.84
N GLN A 243 -16.01 -14.55 27.56
CA GLN A 243 -14.77 -15.06 26.97
C GLN A 243 -13.65 -14.02 27.05
N VAL A 244 -13.94 -12.74 26.76
CA VAL A 244 -12.94 -11.69 26.85
C VAL A 244 -12.42 -11.51 28.27
N ARG A 245 -13.28 -11.55 29.29
CA ARG A 245 -12.82 -11.51 30.69
C ARG A 245 -11.87 -12.67 31.02
N LYS A 246 -12.19 -13.89 30.60
CA LYS A 246 -11.30 -15.06 30.78
C LYS A 246 -9.96 -14.88 30.06
N LEU A 247 -9.97 -14.37 28.83
CA LEU A 247 -8.76 -14.10 28.06
C LEU A 247 -7.87 -13.05 28.74
N LEU A 248 -8.45 -11.96 29.26
CA LEU A 248 -7.70 -10.92 29.97
C LEU A 248 -7.11 -11.44 31.28
N ALA A 249 -7.83 -12.28 32.03
CA ALA A 249 -7.30 -12.93 33.23
C ALA A 249 -6.13 -13.87 32.88
N ALA A 250 -6.27 -14.69 31.83
CA ALA A 250 -5.20 -15.56 31.35
C ALA A 250 -3.97 -14.80 30.80
N VAL A 251 -4.14 -13.55 30.35
CA VAL A 251 -3.02 -12.65 30.06
C VAL A 251 -2.31 -12.26 31.35
N GLU A 252 -3.05 -11.79 32.36
CA GLU A 252 -2.52 -11.33 33.64
C GLU A 252 -1.68 -12.40 34.36
N GLU A 253 -2.12 -13.65 34.29
CA GLU A 253 -1.43 -14.79 34.91
C GLU A 253 -0.07 -15.13 34.27
N GLN A 254 0.32 -14.50 33.16
CA GLN A 254 1.61 -14.71 32.48
C GLN A 254 2.76 -13.86 33.08
N GLY A 255 2.75 -13.69 34.40
CA GLY A 255 3.76 -12.93 35.15
C GLY A 255 3.78 -11.44 34.82
N LYS A 256 4.91 -10.77 35.14
CA LYS A 256 5.05 -9.30 35.02
C LYS A 256 4.69 -8.75 33.64
N ARG A 257 5.06 -9.48 32.58
CA ARG A 257 4.76 -9.08 31.19
C ARG A 257 3.27 -9.20 30.88
N GLY A 258 2.62 -10.24 31.39
CA GLY A 258 1.19 -10.45 31.27
C GLY A 258 0.39 -9.37 31.98
N GLN A 259 0.69 -9.13 33.25
CA GLN A 259 0.12 -8.06 34.08
C GLN A 259 0.18 -6.70 33.36
N HIS A 260 1.36 -6.34 32.83
CA HIS A 260 1.57 -5.09 32.08
C HIS A 260 0.71 -4.99 30.80
N LEU A 261 0.40 -6.11 30.15
CA LEU A 261 -0.33 -6.14 28.88
C LEU A 261 -1.85 -6.36 29.04
N LYS A 262 -2.35 -6.69 30.24
CA LYS A 262 -3.79 -6.85 30.51
C LYS A 262 -4.57 -5.59 30.09
N ALA A 263 -4.15 -4.43 30.59
CA ALA A 263 -4.78 -3.15 30.26
C ALA A 263 -4.59 -2.78 28.77
N PHE A 264 -3.48 -3.20 28.14
CA PHE A 264 -3.28 -3.03 26.69
C PHE A 264 -4.36 -3.74 25.88
N PHE A 265 -4.62 -5.03 26.15
CA PHE A 265 -5.70 -5.76 25.48
C PHE A 265 -7.10 -5.24 25.87
N GLY A 266 -7.27 -4.78 27.11
CA GLY A 266 -8.47 -4.09 27.57
C GLY A 266 -8.81 -2.86 26.71
N CYS A 267 -7.81 -2.07 26.32
CA CYS A 267 -7.99 -0.92 25.41
C CYS A 267 -8.51 -1.34 24.02
N LEU A 268 -8.01 -2.45 23.48
CA LEU A 268 -8.45 -2.97 22.17
C LEU A 268 -9.92 -3.37 22.21
N TYR A 269 -10.36 -3.99 23.30
CA TYR A 269 -11.75 -4.44 23.45
C TYR A 269 -12.71 -3.31 23.87
N HIS A 270 -12.48 -2.68 25.02
CA HIS A 270 -13.45 -1.77 25.63
C HIS A 270 -13.49 -0.38 24.97
N ALA A 271 -12.37 0.08 24.39
CA ALA A 271 -12.30 1.33 23.65
C ALA A 271 -12.23 1.11 22.13
N GLY A 272 -12.28 -0.15 21.67
CA GLY A 272 -12.16 -0.51 20.26
C GLY A 272 -10.85 -0.02 19.65
N MET A 273 -9.76 0.17 20.40
CA MET A 273 -8.53 0.78 19.86
C MET A 273 -7.81 -0.13 18.87
N ARG A 274 -7.14 0.45 17.87
CA ARG A 274 -6.17 -0.31 17.07
C ARG A 274 -4.93 -0.59 17.91
N PRO A 275 -4.21 -1.71 17.70
CA PRO A 275 -2.97 -1.99 18.42
C PRO A 275 -1.97 -0.83 18.38
N GLY A 276 -1.77 -0.19 17.22
CA GLY A 276 -0.87 0.95 17.08
C GLY A 276 -1.34 2.23 17.78
N GLU A 277 -2.63 2.39 18.04
CA GLU A 277 -3.18 3.48 18.89
C GLU A 277 -2.90 3.17 20.37
N ALA A 278 -3.10 1.92 20.79
CA ALA A 278 -2.84 1.49 22.16
C ALA A 278 -1.35 1.57 22.51
N VAL A 279 -0.45 1.17 21.60
CA VAL A 279 1.01 1.32 21.78
C VAL A 279 1.42 2.78 22.04
N TRP A 280 0.64 3.75 21.57
CA TRP A 280 0.94 5.18 21.70
C TRP A 280 0.12 5.89 22.79
N LEU A 281 -0.72 5.17 23.53
CA LEU A 281 -1.57 5.76 24.56
C LEU A 281 -0.72 6.35 25.70
N ARG A 282 -0.89 7.65 25.96
CA ARG A 282 -0.22 8.37 27.04
C ARG A 282 -1.18 8.70 28.18
N LYS A 283 -0.64 8.94 29.37
CA LYS A 283 -1.41 9.43 30.53
C LYS A 283 -2.15 10.74 30.21
N SER A 284 -1.55 11.63 29.42
CA SER A 284 -2.19 12.88 28.98
C SER A 284 -3.42 12.67 28.09
N ASN A 285 -3.57 11.49 27.48
CA ASN A 285 -4.73 11.15 26.67
C ASN A 285 -5.91 10.63 27.52
N CYS A 286 -5.73 10.44 28.84
CA CYS A 286 -6.65 9.71 29.69
C CYS A 286 -7.31 10.62 30.73
N HIS A 287 -8.64 10.75 30.67
CA HIS A 287 -9.46 11.21 31.78
C HIS A 287 -10.09 10.01 32.49
N LEU A 288 -9.61 9.71 33.70
CA LEU A 288 -9.91 8.48 34.44
C LEU A 288 -10.54 8.80 35.81
N PRO A 289 -11.84 9.16 35.85
CA PRO A 289 -12.50 9.47 37.12
C PRO A 289 -12.51 8.27 38.07
N PRO A 290 -12.63 8.46 39.40
CA PRO A 290 -12.69 7.36 40.36
C PRO A 290 -13.87 6.41 40.13
N THR A 291 -15.00 6.94 39.64
CA THR A 291 -16.22 6.20 39.32
C THR A 291 -16.80 6.69 38.00
N GLY A 292 -17.61 5.84 37.35
CA GLY A 292 -18.30 6.20 36.11
C GLY A 292 -17.45 6.08 34.83
N PHE A 293 -17.93 6.72 33.77
CA PHE A 293 -17.28 6.67 32.46
C PHE A 293 -16.09 7.61 32.41
N GLY A 294 -15.02 7.15 31.77
CA GLY A 294 -13.85 7.98 31.46
C GLY A 294 -13.85 8.42 30.00
N LEU A 295 -12.78 9.11 29.61
CA LEU A 295 -12.56 9.56 28.24
C LEU A 295 -11.12 9.30 27.81
N LEU A 296 -10.95 8.72 26.63
CA LEU A 296 -9.67 8.66 25.93
C LEU A 296 -9.67 9.62 24.75
N SER A 297 -8.71 10.54 24.69
CA SER A 297 -8.51 11.48 23.60
C SER A 297 -7.31 11.04 22.76
N LEU A 298 -7.56 10.25 21.71
CA LEU A 298 -6.48 9.71 20.87
C LEU A 298 -6.00 10.75 19.86
N ASP A 299 -4.69 10.92 19.72
CA ASP A 299 -4.06 11.94 18.86
C ASP A 299 -3.11 11.38 17.79
N GLY A 300 -2.92 10.05 17.74
CA GLY A 300 -2.06 9.44 16.75
C GLY A 300 -2.01 7.93 16.78
N SER A 301 -1.21 7.37 15.87
CA SER A 301 -0.88 5.94 15.83
C SER A 301 0.60 5.76 15.50
N ARG A 302 1.21 4.68 16.00
CA ARG A 302 2.62 4.33 15.72
C ARG A 302 2.76 2.91 15.15
N PRO A 303 2.29 2.65 13.90
CA PRO A 303 2.43 1.33 13.31
C PRO A 303 3.91 0.97 13.11
N ARG A 304 4.26 -0.29 13.37
CA ARG A 304 5.60 -0.81 13.08
C ARG A 304 5.71 -1.09 11.59
N VAL A 305 6.75 -0.55 10.95
CA VAL A 305 7.01 -0.75 9.51
C VAL A 305 8.45 -1.19 9.25
N GLY A 306 9.37 -0.93 10.19
CA GLY A 306 10.80 -1.20 10.06
C GLY A 306 11.56 0.09 9.72
N SER A 307 12.73 0.27 10.33
CA SER A 307 13.53 1.51 10.26
C SER A 307 13.92 1.90 8.84
N ALA A 308 14.15 0.91 7.98
CA ALA A 308 14.50 1.11 6.58
C ALA A 308 13.42 1.84 5.76
N TRP A 309 12.20 2.00 6.28
CA TRP A 309 11.05 2.58 5.57
C TRP A 309 10.54 3.90 6.17
N THR A 310 11.07 4.30 7.33
CA THR A 310 10.68 5.50 8.06
C THR A 310 11.69 6.61 7.86
N ASP A 311 11.24 7.86 7.84
CA ASP A 311 12.15 9.02 7.77
C ASP A 311 12.95 9.20 9.06
N SER A 312 12.38 8.78 10.20
CA SER A 312 13.03 8.88 11.52
C SER A 312 14.12 7.83 11.77
N GLY A 313 14.30 6.87 10.86
CA GLY A 313 15.20 5.72 11.09
C GLY A 313 14.78 4.78 12.23
N THR A 314 13.59 4.96 12.83
CA THR A 314 13.07 4.08 13.90
C THR A 314 12.08 3.04 13.35
N ALA A 315 11.94 1.88 13.99
CA ALA A 315 11.07 0.82 13.46
C ALA A 315 9.57 1.18 13.39
N HIS A 316 9.15 2.30 13.98
CA HIS A 316 7.77 2.76 14.05
C HIS A 316 7.60 4.07 13.29
N ASP A 317 6.57 4.12 12.46
CA ASP A 317 6.19 5.34 11.75
C ASP A 317 5.41 6.29 12.68
N GLU A 318 5.60 7.60 12.54
CA GLU A 318 4.90 8.61 13.32
C GLU A 318 3.72 9.17 12.53
N ARG A 319 2.49 8.77 12.88
CA ARG A 319 1.28 9.21 12.16
C ARG A 319 0.27 9.90 13.07
N GLY A 320 -0.36 10.96 12.55
CA GLY A 320 -1.68 11.41 13.01
C GLY A 320 -2.75 10.36 12.74
N LEU A 321 -3.95 10.51 13.31
CA LEU A 321 -5.05 9.59 13.07
C LEU A 321 -5.47 9.60 11.59
N LYS A 322 -5.77 8.42 11.02
CA LYS A 322 -6.15 8.28 9.61
C LYS A 322 -7.37 9.15 9.29
N TRP A 323 -7.30 9.95 8.22
CA TRP A 323 -8.36 10.84 7.70
C TRP A 323 -8.62 12.14 8.47
N ARG A 324 -7.69 12.56 9.33
CA ARG A 324 -7.85 13.76 10.14
C ARG A 324 -6.66 14.70 10.02
N ALA A 325 -6.91 15.98 10.25
CA ALA A 325 -5.85 16.97 10.39
C ALA A 325 -4.92 16.56 11.57
N PRO A 326 -3.63 16.93 11.55
CA PRO A 326 -2.66 16.50 12.57
C PRO A 326 -3.05 16.75 14.03
N GLU A 327 -3.94 17.71 14.28
CA GLU A 327 -4.36 18.16 15.62
C GLU A 327 -5.72 17.57 16.08
N GLU A 328 -6.45 16.88 15.22
CA GLU A 328 -7.81 16.46 15.52
C GLU A 328 -7.85 15.13 16.29
N THR A 329 -8.19 15.22 17.58
CA THR A 329 -8.26 14.06 18.46
C THR A 329 -9.56 13.26 18.29
N ARG A 330 -9.54 11.97 18.64
CA ARG A 330 -10.75 11.13 18.72
C ARG A 330 -11.13 10.92 20.18
N PRO A 331 -12.16 11.61 20.69
CA PRO A 331 -12.69 11.34 22.03
C PRO A 331 -13.48 10.03 22.02
N ILE A 332 -13.08 9.08 22.86
CA ILE A 332 -13.73 7.79 23.06
C ILE A 332 -14.18 7.70 24.52
N PRO A 333 -15.50 7.74 24.79
CA PRO A 333 -16.01 7.41 26.11
C PRO A 333 -15.68 5.96 26.45
N ILE A 334 -15.06 5.73 27.60
CA ILE A 334 -14.65 4.39 28.04
C ILE A 334 -15.45 3.95 29.27
N PRO A 335 -15.87 2.67 29.32
CA PRO A 335 -16.68 2.17 30.41
C PRO A 335 -15.88 2.10 31.73
N PRO A 336 -16.55 2.11 32.89
CA PRO A 336 -15.90 2.06 34.20
C PRO A 336 -14.88 0.91 34.36
N VAL A 337 -15.16 -0.25 33.75
CA VAL A 337 -14.23 -1.40 33.76
C VAL A 337 -12.87 -1.09 33.12
N LEU A 338 -12.84 -0.30 32.03
CA LEU A 338 -11.57 0.09 31.42
C LEU A 338 -10.90 1.22 32.21
N VAL A 339 -11.68 2.10 32.83
CA VAL A 339 -11.14 3.14 33.73
C VAL A 339 -10.39 2.50 34.89
N ALA A 340 -10.99 1.52 35.57
CA ALA A 340 -10.35 0.77 36.64
C ALA A 340 -9.06 0.10 36.17
N LEU A 341 -9.11 -0.64 35.05
CA LEU A 341 -7.93 -1.31 34.48
C LEU A 341 -6.77 -0.35 34.18
N LEU A 342 -7.07 0.85 33.65
CA LEU A 342 -6.04 1.84 33.35
C LEU A 342 -5.48 2.51 34.61
N ARG A 343 -6.31 2.76 35.62
CA ARG A 343 -5.87 3.28 36.92
C ARG A 343 -4.97 2.28 37.65
N GLU A 344 -5.39 1.03 37.74
CA GLU A 344 -4.60 -0.07 38.30
C GLU A 344 -3.25 -0.22 37.58
N HIS A 345 -3.25 -0.15 36.24
CA HIS A 345 -2.02 -0.21 35.45
C HIS A 345 -1.07 0.95 35.77
N ILE A 346 -1.59 2.18 35.83
CA ILE A 346 -0.78 3.37 36.13
C ILE A 346 -0.21 3.29 37.55
N GLU A 347 -0.99 2.82 38.52
CA GLU A 347 -0.53 2.65 39.90
C GLU A 347 0.57 1.59 39.99
N ALA A 348 0.34 0.40 39.42
CA ALA A 348 1.27 -0.73 39.53
C ALA A 348 2.54 -0.57 38.71
N HIS A 349 2.49 0.17 37.59
CA HIS A 349 3.59 0.23 36.63
C HIS A 349 4.08 1.63 36.31
N GLY A 350 3.39 2.69 36.73
CA GLY A 350 3.71 4.06 36.33
C GLY A 350 3.68 4.26 34.80
N VAL A 351 4.32 5.32 34.33
CA VAL A 351 4.39 5.69 32.91
C VAL A 351 5.84 5.71 32.42
N ALA A 352 6.03 5.58 31.11
CA ALA A 352 7.33 5.82 30.49
C ALA A 352 7.71 7.33 30.58
N PRO A 353 8.99 7.70 30.37
CA PRO A 353 9.42 9.11 30.38
C PRO A 353 8.66 9.99 29.39
N ASP A 354 8.23 9.44 28.26
CA ASP A 354 7.40 10.11 27.24
C ASP A 354 5.89 10.03 27.52
N GLY A 355 5.51 9.61 28.74
CA GLY A 355 4.12 9.52 29.20
C GLY A 355 3.35 8.29 28.74
N ARG A 356 3.94 7.40 27.92
CA ARG A 356 3.27 6.18 27.43
C ARG A 356 2.91 5.23 28.57
N LEU A 357 1.71 4.64 28.47
CA LEU A 357 1.25 3.65 29.44
C LEU A 357 1.92 2.29 29.22
N PHE A 358 2.03 1.84 27.96
CA PHE A 358 2.53 0.51 27.64
C PHE A 358 3.96 0.54 27.10
N ARG A 359 4.84 -0.32 27.64
CA ARG A 359 6.25 -0.38 27.28
C ARG A 359 6.79 -1.80 27.44
N THR A 360 7.90 -2.09 26.76
CA THR A 360 8.66 -3.33 27.00
C THR A 360 9.44 -3.23 28.30
N ALA A 361 9.99 -4.35 28.78
CA ALA A 361 10.87 -4.36 29.96
C ALA A 361 12.09 -3.43 29.83
N ARG A 362 12.52 -3.11 28.59
CA ARG A 362 13.60 -2.15 28.30
C ARG A 362 13.10 -0.71 28.08
N GLY A 363 11.84 -0.40 28.41
CA GLY A 363 11.24 0.92 28.23
C GLY A 363 10.82 1.27 26.80
N GLY A 364 11.11 0.41 25.81
CA GLY A 364 10.78 0.64 24.41
C GLY A 364 9.30 0.45 24.07
N LYS A 365 8.92 0.78 22.83
CA LYS A 365 7.56 0.58 22.28
C LYS A 365 7.22 -0.92 22.25
N VAL A 366 6.01 -1.26 22.70
CA VAL A 366 5.47 -2.62 22.66
C VAL A 366 5.42 -3.12 21.20
N GLN A 367 5.92 -4.35 20.98
CA GLN A 367 6.10 -4.94 19.65
C GLN A 367 5.00 -5.96 19.34
N GLU A 368 4.60 -6.05 18.07
CA GLU A 368 3.55 -6.98 17.60
C GLU A 368 3.87 -8.45 17.86
N SER A 369 5.07 -8.89 17.49
CA SER A 369 5.54 -10.24 17.84
C SER A 369 5.50 -10.48 19.34
N GLY A 370 5.75 -9.42 20.12
CA GLY A 370 5.77 -9.47 21.56
C GLY A 370 4.41 -9.70 22.20
N TYR A 371 3.41 -8.87 21.91
CA TYR A 371 2.07 -9.09 22.47
C TYR A 371 1.36 -10.27 21.80
N GLY A 372 1.69 -10.60 20.54
CA GLY A 372 1.10 -11.73 19.83
C GLY A 372 1.37 -13.07 20.51
N VAL A 373 2.61 -13.28 21.02
CA VAL A 373 2.95 -14.49 21.79
C VAL A 373 2.17 -14.58 23.10
N VAL A 374 2.04 -13.46 23.82
CA VAL A 374 1.27 -13.41 25.08
C VAL A 374 -0.20 -13.71 24.83
N TRP A 375 -0.77 -13.15 23.74
CA TRP A 375 -2.14 -13.41 23.33
C TRP A 375 -2.38 -14.87 22.97
N LYS A 376 -1.49 -15.48 22.18
CA LYS A 376 -1.58 -16.89 21.80
C LYS A 376 -1.65 -17.80 23.03
N ARG A 377 -0.75 -17.59 23.99
CA ARG A 377 -0.73 -18.35 25.25
C ARG A 377 -1.99 -18.12 26.10
N ALA A 378 -2.53 -16.90 26.11
CA ALA A 378 -3.77 -16.62 26.82
C ALA A 378 -4.95 -17.37 26.21
N ARG A 379 -5.03 -17.49 24.87
CA ARG A 379 -6.05 -18.31 24.19
C ARG A 379 -5.94 -19.78 24.57
N GLU A 380 -4.73 -20.34 24.53
CA GLU A 380 -4.47 -21.74 24.88
C GLU A 380 -4.89 -22.06 26.32
N LYS A 381 -4.78 -21.09 27.24
CA LYS A 381 -5.17 -21.25 28.65
C LYS A 381 -6.66 -20.99 28.92
N ALA A 382 -7.24 -19.97 28.29
CA ALA A 382 -8.58 -19.48 28.64
C ALA A 382 -9.73 -20.17 27.89
N LEU A 383 -9.44 -20.71 26.70
CA LEU A 383 -10.44 -21.29 25.80
C LEU A 383 -10.41 -22.82 25.87
N THR A 384 -11.52 -23.47 25.53
CA THR A 384 -11.52 -24.93 25.32
C THR A 384 -10.63 -25.30 24.13
N PRO A 385 -10.15 -26.54 24.01
CA PRO A 385 -9.35 -26.98 22.87
C PRO A 385 -10.00 -26.65 21.51
N ASP A 386 -11.29 -26.93 21.37
CA ASP A 386 -12.05 -26.63 20.14
C ASP A 386 -12.12 -25.13 19.85
N GLN A 387 -12.37 -24.32 20.88
CA GLN A 387 -12.39 -22.86 20.74
C GLN A 387 -11.00 -22.31 20.38
N ALA A 388 -9.93 -22.86 20.95
CA ALA A 388 -8.56 -22.43 20.66
C ALA A 388 -8.15 -22.78 19.23
N ALA A 389 -8.61 -23.93 18.71
CA ALA A 389 -8.44 -24.37 17.32
C ALA A 389 -9.30 -23.58 16.32
N SER A 390 -10.41 -22.99 16.78
CA SER A 390 -11.29 -22.15 15.96
C SER A 390 -10.69 -20.75 15.67
N PRO A 391 -11.29 -19.98 14.74
CA PRO A 391 -10.95 -18.57 14.49
C PRO A 391 -11.23 -17.61 15.66
N LEU A 392 -11.84 -18.09 16.75
CA LEU A 392 -12.25 -17.26 17.89
C LEU A 392 -11.10 -16.47 18.48
N ALA A 393 -11.17 -15.14 18.36
CA ALA A 393 -10.19 -14.21 18.89
C ALA A 393 -8.73 -14.55 18.54
N THR A 394 -8.46 -15.17 17.39
CA THR A 394 -7.12 -15.63 17.01
C THR A 394 -6.08 -14.52 17.06
N ARG A 395 -6.45 -13.32 16.62
CA ARG A 395 -5.57 -12.14 16.60
C ARG A 395 -5.97 -11.19 17.73
N PRO A 396 -5.02 -10.45 18.33
CA PRO A 396 -5.34 -9.34 19.22
C PRO A 396 -6.31 -8.32 18.61
N TYR A 397 -6.22 -8.09 17.29
CA TYR A 397 -7.11 -7.18 16.57
C TYR A 397 -8.59 -7.62 16.61
N ASP A 398 -8.86 -8.91 16.81
CA ASP A 398 -10.22 -9.43 16.90
C ASP A 398 -10.93 -8.96 18.18
N LEU A 399 -10.20 -8.50 19.21
CA LEU A 399 -10.80 -7.80 20.36
C LEU A 399 -11.48 -6.50 19.96
N ARG A 400 -10.90 -5.76 19.02
CA ARG A 400 -11.55 -4.56 18.47
C ARG A 400 -12.80 -4.93 17.69
N HIS A 401 -12.77 -6.02 16.93
CA HIS A 401 -13.98 -6.53 16.27
C HIS A 401 -15.04 -6.88 17.32
N ALA A 402 -14.66 -7.63 18.36
CA ALA A 402 -15.55 -8.01 19.44
C ALA A 402 -16.17 -6.82 20.19
N GLY A 403 -15.39 -5.78 20.50
CA GLY A 403 -15.88 -4.57 21.16
C GLY A 403 -16.88 -3.79 20.31
N VAL A 404 -16.56 -3.57 19.03
CA VAL A 404 -17.47 -2.85 18.12
C VAL A 404 -18.75 -3.64 17.83
N SER A 405 -18.64 -4.96 17.64
CA SER A 405 -19.81 -5.84 17.49
C SER A 405 -20.69 -5.81 18.74
N LEU A 406 -20.10 -5.77 19.95
CA LEU A 406 -20.86 -5.62 21.19
C LEU A 406 -21.64 -4.30 21.21
N TRP A 407 -21.03 -3.17 20.84
CA TRP A 407 -21.72 -1.87 20.84
C TRP A 407 -22.93 -1.88 19.91
N LEU A 408 -22.74 -2.38 18.69
CA LEU A 408 -23.80 -2.51 17.69
C LEU A 408 -24.94 -3.42 18.20
N ASN A 409 -24.61 -4.59 18.74
CA ASN A 409 -25.62 -5.53 19.24
C ASN A 409 -26.32 -5.02 20.50
N SER A 410 -25.68 -4.12 21.26
CA SER A 410 -26.27 -3.42 22.40
C SER A 410 -27.24 -2.31 21.98
N GLY A 411 -27.39 -2.02 20.68
CA GLY A 411 -28.29 -0.99 20.17
C GLY A 411 -27.70 0.42 20.17
N VAL A 412 -26.37 0.55 20.33
CA VAL A 412 -25.71 1.84 20.19
C VAL A 412 -25.83 2.28 18.73
N ASP A 413 -26.19 3.56 18.54
CA ASP A 413 -26.30 4.16 17.22
C ASP A 413 -25.07 3.87 16.32
N PRO A 414 -25.26 3.43 15.06
CA PRO A 414 -24.15 3.13 14.16
C PRO A 414 -23.22 4.32 13.88
N ALA A 415 -23.72 5.56 13.85
CA ALA A 415 -22.86 6.72 13.67
C ALA A 415 -21.98 6.95 14.90
N GLU A 416 -22.51 6.75 16.11
CA GLU A 416 -21.73 6.80 17.35
C GLU A 416 -20.68 5.68 17.41
N CYS A 417 -21.05 4.45 17.03
CA CYS A 417 -20.11 3.33 16.89
C CYS A 417 -18.98 3.65 15.89
N ALA A 418 -19.34 4.22 14.73
CA ALA A 418 -18.40 4.60 13.69
C ALA A 418 -17.45 5.70 14.19
N ARG A 419 -17.98 6.71 14.89
CA ARG A 419 -17.22 7.81 15.48
C ARG A 419 -16.21 7.30 16.50
N ARG A 420 -16.63 6.45 17.45
CA ARG A 420 -15.73 5.83 18.47
C ARG A 420 -14.67 4.95 17.81
N ALA A 421 -15.07 4.10 16.86
CA ALA A 421 -14.14 3.23 16.15
C ALA A 421 -13.21 3.99 15.18
N GLY A 422 -13.53 5.22 14.78
CA GLY A 422 -12.88 5.94 13.68
C GLY A 422 -13.01 5.19 12.35
N HIS A 423 -14.25 4.89 12.00
CA HIS A 423 -14.69 4.45 10.69
C HIS A 423 -15.61 5.51 10.08
N SER A 424 -15.70 5.58 8.76
CA SER A 424 -16.91 6.13 8.12
C SER A 424 -18.07 5.16 8.33
N ILE A 425 -19.31 5.64 8.37
CA ILE A 425 -20.52 4.80 8.53
C ILE A 425 -20.56 3.68 7.49
N ALA A 426 -20.30 3.99 6.21
CA ALA A 426 -20.26 2.99 5.14
C ALA A 426 -19.21 1.88 5.36
N VAL A 427 -18.08 2.20 5.99
CA VAL A 427 -17.08 1.18 6.38
C VAL A 427 -17.59 0.35 7.54
N LEU A 428 -18.20 0.97 8.55
CA LEU A 428 -18.76 0.25 9.68
C LEU A 428 -19.80 -0.77 9.21
N LEU A 429 -20.81 -0.34 8.46
CA LEU A 429 -21.90 -1.22 8.00
C LEU A 429 -21.37 -2.34 7.10
N ARG A 430 -20.49 -2.03 6.14
CA ARG A 430 -19.87 -3.04 5.27
C ARG A 430 -19.02 -4.07 6.02
N VAL A 431 -18.29 -3.63 7.05
CA VAL A 431 -17.40 -4.50 7.82
C VAL A 431 -18.18 -5.31 8.86
N TYR A 432 -19.21 -4.77 9.49
CA TYR A 432 -19.91 -5.42 10.61
C TYR A 432 -21.30 -5.94 10.28
N ALA A 433 -21.75 -5.89 9.01
CA ALA A 433 -23.06 -6.38 8.58
C ALA A 433 -23.39 -7.77 9.13
N LYS A 434 -22.47 -8.74 9.00
CA LYS A 434 -22.66 -10.11 9.48
C LYS A 434 -22.79 -10.26 11.00
N CYS A 435 -22.30 -9.28 11.77
CA CYS A 435 -22.43 -9.29 13.22
C CYS A 435 -23.78 -8.77 13.70
N LEU A 436 -24.57 -8.16 12.80
CA LEU A 436 -25.94 -7.72 13.03
C LEU A 436 -26.97 -8.82 12.70
N ASP A 437 -26.55 -9.89 12.01
CA ASP A 437 -27.41 -11.02 11.67
C ASP A 437 -27.83 -11.74 12.97
N GLY A 438 -29.13 -11.67 13.30
CA GLY A 438 -29.71 -12.09 14.59
C GLY A 438 -30.33 -10.94 15.39
N ALA A 439 -30.23 -9.69 14.92
CA ALA A 439 -30.82 -8.52 15.57
C ALA A 439 -32.34 -8.37 15.34
N THR A 440 -33.00 -9.27 14.60
CA THR A 440 -34.43 -9.13 14.24
C THR A 440 -35.32 -9.08 15.47
N GLU A 441 -35.17 -10.01 16.42
CA GLU A 441 -35.98 -10.03 17.64
C GLU A 441 -35.71 -8.82 18.53
N ALA A 442 -34.44 -8.42 18.68
CA ALA A 442 -34.05 -7.23 19.43
C ALA A 442 -34.56 -5.93 18.77
N ALA A 443 -34.56 -5.86 17.44
CA ALA A 443 -35.11 -4.75 16.68
C ALA A 443 -36.63 -4.68 16.82
N ASN A 444 -37.32 -5.83 16.68
CA ASN A 444 -38.76 -5.92 16.88
C ASN A 444 -39.16 -5.52 18.30
N LYS A 445 -38.41 -5.95 19.31
CA LYS A 445 -38.63 -5.56 20.71
C LYS A 445 -38.49 -4.03 20.89
N ARG A 446 -37.43 -3.43 20.34
CA ARG A 446 -37.25 -1.96 20.40
C ARG A 446 -38.36 -1.21 19.67
N ILE A 447 -38.83 -1.70 18.53
CA ILE A 447 -39.97 -1.11 17.81
C ILE A 447 -41.23 -1.20 18.65
N ALA A 448 -41.50 -2.35 19.26
CA ALA A 448 -42.67 -2.53 20.13
C ALA A 448 -42.62 -1.61 21.38
N GLU A 449 -41.46 -1.54 22.05
CA GLU A 449 -41.24 -0.62 23.17
C GLU A 449 -41.44 0.84 22.75
N ALA A 450 -40.89 1.25 21.60
CA ALA A 450 -41.05 2.60 21.08
C ALA A 450 -42.50 2.92 20.69
N LEU A 451 -43.29 1.96 20.22
CA LEU A 451 -44.72 2.20 19.96
C LEU A 451 -45.50 2.39 21.27
N GLN A 452 -45.15 1.65 22.32
CA GLN A 452 -45.77 1.79 23.64
C GLN A 452 -45.41 3.11 24.34
N GLU A 453 -44.28 3.74 24.04
CA GLU A 453 -43.92 5.06 24.59
C GLU A 453 -44.79 6.21 24.03
N TRP A 454 -45.50 5.97 22.94
CA TRP A 454 -46.34 6.96 22.25
C TRP A 454 -47.84 6.68 22.37
N ASP A 455 -48.22 5.58 23.05
CA ASP A 455 -49.56 5.29 23.55
C ASP A 455 -49.69 5.79 25.01
#